data_AF-A0A963K4K8-F1
#
_entry.id   AF-A0A963K4K8-F1
#
_cell.length_a   1.000
_cell.length_b   1.000
_cell.length_c   1.000
_cell.angle_alpha   90.00
_cell.angle_beta   90.00
_cell.angle_gamma   90.00
#
_symmetry.space_group_name_H-M   'P 1'
#
loop_
_entity.id
_entity.type
_entity.pdbx_description
1 polymer ?
#
loop_
_entity_poly.entity_id
_entity_poly.type
_entity_poly.pdbx_seq_one_letter_code
_entity_poly.pdbx_strand_id
1 'polypeptide(L)'
;MPTKSAPHPGLALKRDIEAQGLSNARAAQALGVSRSQLHRVTSGDCAISPDLALRLEFVFGSTAAHWLRLQADHDAARVRRRAKEITRGLERFVPAHKAPA
;
A
#
# COMPACT_ATOMS: atom_id res chain seq x y z
N MET A 1 -14.87 2.93 -0.40
CA MET A 1 -14.65 4.11 0.47
C MET A 1 -13.39 3.89 1.29
N PRO A 2 -12.48 4.86 1.48
CA PRO A 2 -11.26 4.63 2.26
C PRO A 2 -11.64 4.43 3.73
N THR A 3 -11.33 3.26 4.27
CA THR A 3 -11.65 2.90 5.65
C THR A 3 -10.83 3.78 6.60
N LYS A 4 -11.43 4.13 7.75
CA LYS A 4 -10.85 5.01 8.78
C LYS A 4 -9.50 4.49 9.34
N SER A 5 -9.17 3.23 9.07
CA SER A 5 -7.89 2.59 9.38
C SER A 5 -7.60 1.53 8.31
N ALA A 6 -6.84 1.91 7.27
CA ALA A 6 -6.25 0.94 6.34
C ALA A 6 -4.90 0.50 6.93
N PRO A 7 -4.74 -0.77 7.36
CA PRO A 7 -3.47 -1.27 7.87
C PRO A 7 -2.42 -1.33 6.76
N HIS A 8 -1.13 -1.25 7.11
CA HIS A 8 -0.05 -1.32 6.12
C HIS A 8 -0.11 -2.68 5.39
N PRO A 9 -0.08 -2.73 4.05
CA PRO A 9 -0.23 -3.98 3.30
C PRO A 9 0.88 -5.00 3.60
N GLY A 10 2.05 -4.54 4.02
CA GLY A 10 3.12 -5.40 4.52
C GLY A 10 2.72 -6.33 5.68
N LEU A 11 1.76 -5.94 6.53
CA LEU A 11 1.22 -6.81 7.57
C LEU A 11 0.39 -7.95 6.99
N ALA A 12 -0.35 -7.69 5.90
CA ALA A 12 -1.08 -8.74 5.19
C ALA A 12 -0.09 -9.68 4.49
N LEU A 13 0.92 -9.13 3.80
CA LEU A 13 2.00 -9.91 3.19
C LEU A 13 2.70 -10.83 4.21
N LYS A 14 2.98 -10.33 5.43
CA LYS A 14 3.57 -11.15 6.49
C LYS A 14 2.71 -12.36 6.82
N ARG A 15 1.39 -12.17 6.97
CA ARG A 15 0.44 -13.25 7.24
C ARG A 15 0.37 -14.24 6.09
N ASP A 16 0.41 -13.77 4.85
CA ASP A 16 0.38 -14.64 3.67
C ASP A 16 1.66 -15.49 3.58
N ILE A 17 2.82 -14.91 3.86
CA ILE A 17 4.11 -15.64 3.95
C ILE A 17 4.05 -16.72 5.04
N GLU A 18 3.55 -16.37 6.23
CA GLU A 18 3.41 -17.31 7.35
C GLU A 18 2.41 -18.43 7.04
N ALA A 19 1.29 -18.11 6.38
CA ALA A 19 0.26 -19.08 5.98
C ALA A 19 0.77 -20.10 4.94
N GLN A 20 1.75 -19.71 4.12
CA GLN A 20 2.44 -20.61 3.19
C GLN A 20 3.57 -21.42 3.85
N GLY A 21 3.79 -21.27 5.16
CA GLY A 21 4.86 -21.97 5.89
C GLY A 21 6.27 -21.51 5.50
N LEU A 22 6.40 -20.32 4.90
CA LEU A 22 7.67 -19.77 4.48
C LEU A 22 8.28 -18.92 5.58
N SER A 23 9.61 -19.01 5.74
CA SER A 23 10.35 -18.04 6.54
C SER A 23 10.55 -16.76 5.74
N ASN A 24 10.68 -15.62 6.44
CA ASN A 24 11.04 -14.34 5.81
C ASN A 24 12.30 -14.44 4.94
N ALA A 25 13.26 -15.28 5.33
CA ALA A 25 14.47 -15.51 4.54
C ALA A 25 14.16 -16.18 3.19
N ARG A 26 13.31 -17.22 3.18
CA ARG A 26 12.91 -17.92 1.95
C ARG A 26 12.02 -17.06 1.07
N ALA A 27 11.06 -16.33 1.67
CA ALA A 27 10.22 -15.39 0.94
C ALA A 27 11.05 -14.28 0.25
N ALA A 28 12.03 -13.70 0.94
CA ALA A 28 12.91 -12.69 0.36
C ALA A 28 13.72 -13.25 -0.83
N GLN A 29 14.22 -14.47 -0.70
CA GLN A 29 14.92 -15.16 -1.79
C GLN A 29 14.02 -15.40 -2.99
N ALA A 30 12.80 -15.92 -2.78
CA ALA A 30 11.84 -16.18 -3.85
C ALA A 30 11.44 -14.89 -4.59
N LEU A 31 11.26 -13.79 -3.85
CA LEU A 31 10.98 -12.47 -4.41
C LEU A 31 12.20 -11.79 -5.06
N GLY A 32 13.41 -12.34 -4.90
CA GLY A 32 14.65 -11.75 -5.39
C GLY A 32 14.97 -10.39 -4.75
N VAL A 33 14.63 -10.21 -3.48
CA VAL A 33 14.90 -8.99 -2.69
C VAL A 33 15.77 -9.30 -1.48
N SER A 34 16.37 -8.27 -0.86
CA SER A 34 17.12 -8.48 0.38
C SER A 34 16.19 -8.82 1.55
N ARG A 35 16.69 -9.62 2.50
CA ARG A 35 15.95 -9.92 3.75
C ARG A 35 15.58 -8.65 4.52
N SER A 36 16.48 -7.66 4.52
CA SER A 36 16.24 -6.36 5.16
C SER A 36 15.09 -5.60 4.47
N GLN A 37 15.07 -5.57 3.14
CA GLN A 37 13.98 -4.94 2.40
C GLN A 37 12.64 -5.61 2.71
N LEU A 38 12.56 -6.94 2.64
CA LEU A 38 11.32 -7.65 2.96
C LEU A 38 10.90 -7.41 4.41
N HIS A 39 11.84 -7.46 5.37
CA HIS A 39 11.56 -7.20 6.77
C HIS A 39 10.91 -5.82 6.98
N ARG A 40 11.52 -4.75 6.46
CA ARG A 40 10.98 -3.38 6.57
C ARG A 40 9.58 -3.27 5.96
N VAL A 41 9.32 -3.95 4.84
CA VAL A 41 7.98 -3.98 4.25
C VAL A 41 7.01 -4.69 5.17
N THR A 42 7.35 -5.90 5.65
CA THR A 42 6.47 -6.70 6.52
C THR A 42 6.23 -6.09 7.90
N SER A 43 7.14 -5.23 8.37
CA SER A 43 7.01 -4.47 9.62
C SER A 43 6.24 -3.16 9.44
N GLY A 44 5.97 -2.73 8.19
CA GLY A 44 5.26 -1.49 7.88
C GLY A 44 6.14 -0.24 7.86
N ASP A 45 7.45 -0.41 7.88
CA ASP A 45 8.43 0.68 7.83
C ASP A 45 8.66 1.18 6.39
N CYS A 46 8.35 0.36 5.39
CA CYS A 46 8.54 0.67 3.98
C CYS A 46 7.32 0.25 3.16
N ALA A 47 6.92 1.11 2.23
CA ALA A 47 5.85 0.83 1.28
C ALA A 47 6.21 -0.33 0.33
N ILE A 48 5.17 -0.99 -0.19
CA ILE A 48 5.31 -1.89 -1.33
C ILE A 48 5.49 -1.04 -2.60
N SER A 49 6.65 -1.16 -3.25
CA SER A 49 6.92 -0.49 -4.52
C SER A 49 6.26 -1.22 -5.70
N PRO A 50 6.08 -0.56 -6.87
CA PRO A 50 5.60 -1.22 -8.09
C PRO A 50 6.42 -2.46 -8.46
N ASP A 51 7.75 -2.38 -8.39
CA ASP A 51 8.65 -3.49 -8.66
C ASP A 51 8.43 -4.67 -7.71
N LEU A 52 8.22 -4.39 -6.41
CA LEU A 52 7.91 -5.42 -5.43
C LEU A 52 6.51 -6.00 -5.68
N ALA A 53 5.53 -5.18 -6.06
CA ALA A 53 4.18 -5.63 -6.38
C ALA A 53 4.16 -6.61 -7.57
N LEU A 54 4.96 -6.36 -8.61
CA LEU A 54 5.13 -7.31 -9.73
C LEU A 54 5.80 -8.62 -9.29
N ARG A 55 6.81 -8.54 -8.41
CA ARG A 55 7.44 -9.73 -7.83
C ARG A 55 6.45 -10.54 -6.99
N LEU A 56 5.60 -9.87 -6.21
CA LEU A 56 4.56 -10.50 -5.40
C LEU A 56 3.51 -11.19 -6.27
N GLU A 57 3.04 -10.53 -7.34
CA GLU A 57 2.12 -11.12 -8.33
C GLU A 57 2.69 -12.42 -8.92
N PHE A 58 3.97 -12.40 -9.32
CA PHE A 58 4.61 -13.57 -9.92
C PHE A 58 4.84 -14.71 -8.91
N VAL A 59 5.26 -14.40 -7.68
CA VAL A 59 5.70 -15.41 -6.71
C VAL A 59 4.58 -15.92 -5.81
N PHE A 60 3.72 -15.04 -5.32
CA PHE A 60 2.66 -15.36 -4.36
C PHE A 60 1.24 -15.22 -4.93
N GLY A 61 1.11 -14.73 -6.16
CA GLY A 61 -0.18 -14.45 -6.77
C GLY A 61 -0.78 -13.13 -6.30
N SER A 62 -2.11 -13.02 -6.45
CA SER A 62 -2.80 -11.72 -6.52
C SER A 62 -2.28 -10.87 -7.68
N THR A 63 -2.72 -9.62 -7.78
CA THR A 63 -2.25 -8.70 -8.84
C THR A 63 -1.40 -7.60 -8.23
N ALA A 64 -0.43 -7.10 -8.99
CA ALA A 64 0.37 -5.94 -8.60
C ALA A 64 -0.54 -4.72 -8.34
N ALA A 65 -1.60 -4.58 -9.15
CA ALA A 65 -2.63 -3.56 -8.95
C ALA A 65 -3.34 -3.70 -7.59
N HIS A 66 -3.61 -4.93 -7.14
CA HIS A 66 -4.19 -5.18 -5.82
C HIS A 66 -3.25 -4.70 -4.70
N TRP A 67 -1.98 -5.11 -4.73
CA TRP A 67 -0.98 -4.70 -3.73
C TRP A 67 -0.78 -3.18 -3.69
N LEU A 68 -0.69 -2.55 -4.86
CA LEU A 68 -0.54 -1.10 -4.97
C LEU A 68 -1.79 -0.36 -4.49
N ARG A 69 -2.98 -0.91 -4.71
CA ARG A 69 -4.23 -0.34 -4.17
C ARG A 69 -4.26 -0.38 -2.65
N LEU A 70 -3.86 -1.50 -2.03
CA LEU A 70 -3.77 -1.60 -0.58
C LEU A 70 -2.77 -0.58 0.00
N GLN A 71 -1.62 -0.39 -0.66
CA GLN A 71 -0.64 0.62 -0.29
C GLN A 71 -1.22 2.04 -0.41
N ALA A 72 -1.89 2.34 -1.53
CA ALA A 72 -2.52 3.64 -1.74
C ALA A 72 -3.62 3.93 -0.72
N ASP A 73 -4.43 2.93 -0.37
CA ASP A 73 -5.47 3.06 0.66
C ASP A 73 -4.84 3.33 2.05
N HIS A 74 -3.75 2.64 2.39
CA HIS A 74 -2.98 2.88 3.61
C HIS A 74 -2.40 4.30 3.65
N ASP A 75 -1.73 4.73 2.59
CA ASP A 75 -1.10 6.04 2.51
C ASP A 75 -2.14 7.16 2.54
N ALA A 76 -3.24 7.01 1.82
CA ALA A 76 -4.37 7.93 1.86
C ALA A 76 -4.96 8.03 3.28
N ALA A 77 -5.15 6.91 3.98
CA ALA A 77 -5.63 6.92 5.36
C ALA A 77 -4.65 7.63 6.31
N ARG A 78 -3.33 7.48 6.10
CA ARG A 78 -2.31 8.21 6.88
C ARG A 78 -2.35 9.72 6.61
N VAL A 79 -2.37 10.11 5.34
CA VAL A 79 -2.40 11.52 4.92
C VAL A 79 -3.70 12.20 5.35
N ARG A 80 -4.84 11.49 5.29
CA ARG A 80 -6.13 12.03 5.72
C ARG A 80 -6.16 12.50 7.17
N ARG A 81 -5.33 11.95 8.07
CA ARG A 81 -5.22 12.46 9.45
C ARG A 81 -4.71 13.90 9.51
N ARG A 82 -3.95 14.33 8.51
CA ARG A 82 -3.41 15.68 8.36
C ARG A 82 -4.18 16.51 7.33
N ALA A 83 -5.36 16.05 6.90
CA ALA A 83 -6.13 16.72 5.85
C ALA A 83 -6.36 18.21 6.15
N LYS A 84 -6.73 18.57 7.39
CA LYS A 84 -6.96 19.97 7.79
C LYS A 84 -5.73 20.87 7.65
N GLU A 85 -4.53 20.32 7.86
CA GLU A 85 -3.27 21.05 7.69
C GLU A 85 -2.99 21.24 6.20
N ILE A 86 -3.11 20.16 5.42
CA ILE A 86 -2.78 20.13 4.00
C ILE A 86 -3.74 21.01 3.19
N THR A 87 -5.02 21.04 3.55
CA THR A 87 -6.05 21.80 2.82
C THR A 87 -6.28 23.20 3.38
N ARG A 88 -5.44 23.68 4.30
CA ARG A 88 -5.62 25.01 4.90
C ARG A 88 -5.44 26.09 3.82
N GLY A 89 -6.44 26.95 3.67
CA GLY A 89 -6.43 28.04 2.67
C GLY A 89 -6.66 27.58 1.23
N LEU A 90 -7.01 26.30 1.00
CA LEU A 90 -7.41 25.83 -0.31
C LEU A 90 -8.90 26.03 -0.51
N GLU A 91 -9.27 26.59 -1.66
CA GLU A 91 -10.66 26.69 -2.09
C GLU A 91 -11.01 25.58 -3.07
N ARG A 92 -12.26 25.09 -3.01
CA ARG A 92 -12.74 24.09 -3.96
C ARG A 92 -12.99 24.79 -5.29
N PHE A 93 -12.35 24.31 -6.35
CA PHE A 93 -12.65 24.74 -7.71
C PHE A 93 -14.10 24.41 -8.08
N VAL A 94 -14.88 25.41 -8.48
CA VAL A 94 -16.23 25.27 -9.03
C VAL A 94 -16.17 25.64 -10.51
N PRO A 95 -16.32 24.68 -11.44
CA PRO A 95 -16.30 24.99 -12.87
C PRO A 95 -17.54 25.80 -13.28
N ALA A 96 -17.32 26.86 -14.06
CA ALA A 96 -18.35 27.81 -14.50
C ALA A 96 -19.45 27.21 -15.40
N HIS A 97 -19.27 26.00 -15.94
CA HIS A 97 -20.22 25.37 -16.86
C HIS A 97 -21.34 24.55 -16.17
N LYS A 98 -21.56 24.75 -14.87
CA LYS A 98 -22.71 24.17 -14.16
C LYS A 98 -23.68 25.26 -13.71
N ALA A 99 -24.09 26.11 -14.65
CA ALA A 99 -25.34 26.85 -14.50
C ALA A 99 -26.50 25.88 -14.83
N PRO A 100 -27.46 25.65 -13.92
CA PRO A 100 -28.66 24.91 -14.28
C PRO A 100 -29.42 25.71 -15.36
N ALA A 101 -29.86 25.00 -16.39
CA ALA A 101 -30.89 25.48 -17.30
C ALA A 101 -32.20 25.78 -16.55
#